data_AF-A0A0L6Z7S7-F1
#
_entry.id   AF-A0A0L6Z7S7-F1
#
_cell.length_a   1.000
_cell.length_b   1.000
_cell.length_c   1.000
_cell.angle_alpha   90.00
_cell.angle_beta   90.00
_cell.angle_gamma   90.00
#
_symmetry.space_group_name_H-M   'P 1'
#
loop_
_entity.id
_entity.type
_entity.pdbx_description
1 polymer ?
#
loop_
_entity_poly.entity_id
_entity_poly.type
_entity_poly.pdbx_seq_one_letter_code
_entity_poly.pdbx_strand_id
1 'polypeptide(L)'
;MKKVLLVAALLGAFALTGCGNRQVIDTNWTFTKAKIVIGNETIEVNVKSWRDYQNDTQIQIVADDGTVYLTDKVNVLLIGK
;
A
#
# COMPACT_ATOMS: atom_id res chain seq x y z
N MET A 1 7.32 19.80 33.37
CA MET A 1 6.18 18.98 32.91
C MET A 1 5.58 19.48 31.58
N LYS A 2 5.14 20.75 31.47
CA LYS A 2 4.56 21.28 30.21
C LYS A 2 5.48 21.15 28.98
N LYS A 3 6.79 21.38 29.15
CA LYS A 3 7.80 21.26 28.08
C LYS A 3 8.04 19.82 27.61
N VAL A 4 7.88 18.83 28.49
CA VAL A 4 8.07 17.39 28.17
C VAL A 4 6.89 16.87 27.35
N LEU A 5 5.67 17.31 27.68
CA LEU A 5 4.46 17.00 26.92
C LEU A 5 4.51 17.56 25.48
N LEU A 6 5.07 18.76 25.30
CA LEU A 6 5.27 19.37 23.98
C LEU A 6 6.28 18.59 23.12
N VAL A 7 7.39 18.12 23.72
CA VAL A 7 8.39 17.31 23.01
C VAL A 7 7.84 15.93 22.64
N ALA A 8 7.04 15.30 23.51
CA ALA A 8 6.36 14.05 23.21
C ALA A 8 5.30 14.21 22.09
N ALA A 9 4.56 15.33 22.07
CA ALA A 9 3.60 15.63 21.01
C ALA A 9 4.27 15.88 19.64
N LEU A 10 5.43 16.54 19.63
CA LEU A 10 6.22 16.77 18.41
C LEU A 10 6.85 15.47 17.87
N LEU A 11 7.38 14.60 18.74
CA LEU A 11 7.90 13.28 18.34
C LEU A 11 6.80 12.34 17.84
N GLY A 12 5.59 12.42 18.43
CA GLY A 12 4.42 11.67 17.95
C GLY A 12 3.94 12.11 16.57
N ALA A 13 4.10 13.39 16.21
CA ALA A 13 3.73 13.89 14.89
C ALA A 13 4.63 13.33 13.76
N PHE A 14 5.93 13.12 14.04
CA PHE A 14 6.85 12.49 13.09
C PHE A 14 6.69 10.95 13.01
N ALA A 15 6.18 10.31 14.06
CA ALA A 15 5.83 8.89 14.03
C ALA A 15 4.58 8.58 13.20
N LEU A 16 3.75 9.61 12.91
CA LEU A 16 2.54 9.50 12.09
C LEU A 16 2.80 9.84 10.62
N THR A 17 3.93 10.45 10.27
CA THR A 17 4.42 10.57 8.89
C THR A 17 5.24 9.33 8.53
N GLY A 18 4.66 8.15 8.71
CA GLY A 18 5.20 6.93 8.16
C GLY A 18 5.20 7.03 6.63
N CYS A 19 6.33 7.42 6.05
CA CYS A 19 6.67 7.06 4.68
C CYS A 19 6.90 5.55 4.65
N GLY A 20 5.81 4.81 4.64
CA GLY A 20 5.77 3.36 4.70
C GLY A 20 4.31 2.96 4.79
N ASN A 21 3.87 2.17 3.81
CA ASN A 21 2.52 1.64 3.64
C ASN A 21 1.73 1.60 4.94
N ARG A 22 0.58 2.31 5.00
CA ARG A 22 -0.37 2.20 6.11
C ARG A 22 -0.98 0.80 6.10
N GLN A 23 -0.23 -0.14 6.65
CA GLN A 23 -0.43 -1.58 6.70
C GLN A 23 -0.63 -1.92 8.18
N VAL A 24 -1.87 -1.79 8.66
CA VAL A 24 -2.20 -2.20 10.04
C VAL A 24 -2.60 -3.67 10.09
N ILE A 25 -2.91 -4.32 8.98
CA ILE A 25 -3.23 -5.76 8.99
C ILE A 25 -2.70 -6.38 7.69
N ASP A 26 -1.96 -7.46 7.88
CA ASP A 26 -1.34 -8.37 6.91
C ASP A 26 0.07 -8.00 6.41
N THR A 27 1.07 -8.29 7.26
CA THR A 27 2.51 -8.30 6.94
C THR A 27 2.98 -9.64 6.39
N ASN A 28 2.09 -10.60 6.11
CA ASN A 28 2.53 -11.94 5.69
C ASN A 28 3.06 -11.99 4.25
N TRP A 29 2.71 -11.00 3.42
CA TRP A 29 3.00 -11.02 1.99
C TRP A 29 3.62 -9.70 1.50
N THR A 30 4.86 -9.78 1.04
CA THR A 30 5.56 -8.68 0.36
C THR A 30 5.56 -8.94 -1.14
N PHE A 31 4.83 -8.12 -1.89
CA PHE A 31 4.80 -8.16 -3.34
C PHE A 31 5.62 -7.01 -3.91
N THR A 32 6.45 -7.31 -4.91
CA THR A 32 7.37 -6.34 -5.54
C THR A 32 6.91 -5.94 -6.94
N LYS A 33 6.05 -6.74 -7.57
CA LYS A 33 5.51 -6.48 -8.91
C LYS A 33 4.03 -6.82 -8.98
N ALA A 34 3.31 -6.13 -9.86
CA ALA A 34 1.95 -6.46 -10.23
C ALA A 34 1.82 -6.48 -11.76
N LYS A 35 0.99 -7.40 -12.27
CA LYS A 35 0.47 -7.37 -13.64
C LYS A 35 -1.03 -7.20 -13.58
N ILE A 36 -1.54 -6.07 -14.06
CA ILE A 36 -2.96 -5.73 -14.09
C ILE A 36 -3.44 -5.95 -15.52
N VAL A 37 -4.42 -6.83 -15.71
CA VAL A 37 -4.95 -7.24 -17.01
C VAL A 37 -6.38 -6.73 -17.16
N ILE A 38 -6.62 -5.86 -18.13
CA ILE A 38 -7.94 -5.28 -18.42
C ILE A 38 -8.24 -5.47 -19.90
N GLY A 39 -9.15 -6.39 -20.22
CA GLY A 39 -9.42 -6.77 -21.60
C GLY A 39 -8.16 -7.32 -22.28
N ASN A 40 -7.69 -6.64 -23.32
CA ASN A 40 -6.48 -7.01 -24.06
C ASN A 40 -5.22 -6.26 -23.60
N GLU A 41 -5.33 -5.40 -22.58
CA GLU A 41 -4.22 -4.61 -22.07
C GLU A 41 -3.61 -5.26 -20.83
N THR A 42 -2.28 -5.18 -20.73
CA THR A 42 -1.53 -5.58 -19.53
C THR A 42 -0.66 -4.42 -19.08
N ILE A 43 -0.85 -4.01 -17.83
CA ILE A 43 -0.08 -2.97 -17.17
C ILE A 43 0.83 -3.64 -16.15
N GLU A 44 2.14 -3.51 -16.34
CA GLU A 44 3.14 -4.04 -15.40
C GLU A 44 3.73 -2.91 -14.56
N VAL A 45 3.73 -3.07 -13.23
CA VAL A 45 4.24 -2.06 -12.30
C VAL A 45 5.10 -2.67 -11.20
N ASN A 46 6.08 -1.91 -10.72
CA ASN A 46 6.71 -2.19 -9.43
C ASN A 46 5.79 -1.70 -8.32
N VAL A 47 5.58 -2.53 -7.31
CA VAL A 47 4.61 -2.31 -6.24
C VAL A 47 5.28 -1.66 -5.05
N LYS A 48 4.79 -0.46 -4.69
CA LYS A 48 5.14 0.23 -3.45
C LYS A 48 4.27 -0.24 -2.30
N SER A 49 2.95 -0.27 -2.51
CA SER A 49 1.95 -0.80 -1.57
C SER A 49 0.86 -1.56 -2.29
N TRP A 50 0.17 -2.40 -1.54
CA TRP A 50 -1.14 -2.91 -1.92
C TRP A 50 -2.07 -2.92 -0.70
N ARG A 51 -3.38 -2.92 -0.95
CA ARG A 51 -4.41 -3.08 0.06
C ARG A 51 -5.54 -3.95 -0.48
N ASP A 52 -5.78 -5.06 0.20
CA ASP A 52 -7.00 -5.85 0.07
C ASP A 52 -8.08 -5.30 1.02
N TYR A 53 -9.30 -5.19 0.51
CA TYR A 53 -10.50 -4.94 1.28
C TYR A 53 -11.20 -6.28 1.59
N GLN A 54 -11.05 -6.79 2.82
CA GLN A 54 -11.42 -8.15 3.24
C GLN A 54 -12.85 -8.63 2.87
N ASN A 55 -13.80 -7.72 2.67
CA ASN A 55 -15.19 -8.02 2.33
C ASN A 55 -15.58 -7.58 0.90
N ASP A 56 -14.58 -7.35 0.04
CA ASP A 56 -14.74 -6.83 -1.32
C ASP A 56 -13.90 -7.65 -2.31
N THR A 57 -14.25 -7.61 -3.59
CA THR A 57 -13.42 -8.14 -4.67
C THR A 57 -12.34 -7.15 -5.09
N GLN A 58 -12.38 -5.92 -4.59
CA GLN A 58 -11.42 -4.88 -4.91
C GLN A 58 -10.06 -5.06 -4.24
N ILE A 59 -9.03 -4.61 -4.96
CA ILE A 59 -7.67 -4.47 -4.48
C ILE A 59 -7.08 -3.17 -5.02
N GLN A 60 -6.40 -2.44 -4.13
CA GLN A 60 -5.67 -1.24 -4.49
C GLN A 60 -4.17 -1.53 -4.59
N ILE A 61 -3.52 -1.01 -5.61
CA ILE A 61 -2.07 -1.08 -5.83
C ILE A 61 -1.55 0.34 -5.99
N VAL A 62 -0.49 0.65 -5.26
CA VAL A 62 0.26 1.90 -5.40
C VAL A 62 1.60 1.53 -6.01
N ALA A 63 1.89 2.09 -7.19
CA ALA A 63 3.17 1.91 -7.87
C ALA A 63 4.27 2.80 -7.26
N ASP A 64 5.52 2.50 -7.56
CA ASP A 64 6.68 3.27 -7.06
C ASP A 64 6.65 4.75 -7.48
N ASP A 65 6.09 5.04 -8.66
CA ASP A 65 5.91 6.40 -9.19
C ASP A 65 4.75 7.17 -8.51
N GLY A 66 4.01 6.52 -7.61
CA GLY A 66 2.86 7.08 -6.91
C GLY A 66 1.52 6.90 -7.62
N THR A 67 1.49 6.30 -8.81
CA THR A 67 0.25 5.99 -9.52
C THR A 67 -0.58 4.98 -8.70
N VAL A 68 -1.88 5.23 -8.60
CA VAL A 68 -2.82 4.39 -7.84
C VAL A 68 -3.74 3.65 -8.80
N TYR A 69 -3.79 2.33 -8.66
CA TYR A 69 -4.68 1.44 -9.39
C TYR A 69 -5.69 0.83 -8.42
N LEU A 70 -6.97 0.89 -8.76
CA LEU A 70 -8.03 0.17 -8.07
C LEU A 70 -8.69 -0.76 -9.09
N THR A 71 -8.71 -2.05 -8.80
CA THR A 71 -9.20 -3.08 -9.71
C THR A 71 -9.86 -4.21 -8.93
N ASP A 72 -10.61 -5.06 -9.63
CA ASP A 72 -10.99 -6.36 -9.11
C ASP A 72 -9.75 -7.28 -8.99
N LYS A 73 -9.72 -8.11 -7.95
CA LYS A 73 -8.70 -9.12 -7.68
C LYS A 73 -8.51 -10.09 -8.85
N VAL A 74 -9.56 -10.40 -9.62
CA VAL A 74 -9.45 -11.32 -10.78
C VAL A 74 -8.59 -10.75 -11.92
N ASN A 75 -8.40 -9.44 -11.94
CA ASN A 75 -7.64 -8.75 -12.98
C ASN A 75 -6.17 -8.56 -12.61
N VAL A 76 -5.70 -9.05 -11.44
CA VAL A 76 -4.33 -8.77 -11.01
C VAL A 76 -3.57 -9.99 -10.52
N LEU A 77 -2.33 -10.10 -11.00
CA LEU A 77 -1.32 -11.01 -10.48
C LEU A 77 -0.30 -10.22 -9.66
N LEU A 78 -0.20 -10.51 -8.36
CA LEU A 78 0.84 -9.98 -7.47
C LEU A 78 2.00 -10.97 -7.36
N ILE A 79 3.24 -10.48 -7.49
CA ILE A 79 4.46 -11.30 -7.53
C ILE A 79 5.37 -10.88 -6.37
N GLY A 80 5.61 -11.82 -5.45
CA GLY A 80 6.46 -11.66 -4.26
C GLY A 80 7.78 -12.40 -4.39
N LYS A 81 8.62 -12.31 -3.35
CA LYS A 81 9.83 -13.12 -3.19
C LYS A 81 9.55 -14.33 -2.30
#